data_AF-A0A7C5PDJ8-F1
#
_entry.id   AF-A0A7C5PDJ8-F1
#
_cell.length_a   1.000
_cell.length_b   1.000
_cell.length_c   1.000
_cell.angle_alpha   90.00
_cell.angle_beta   90.00
_cell.angle_gamma   90.00
#
_symmetry.space_group_name_H-M   'P 1'
#
loop_
_entity.id
_entity.type
_entity.pdbx_description
1 polymer ?
#
loop_
_entity_poly.entity_id
_entity_poly.type
_entity_poly.pdbx_seq_one_letter_code
_entity_poly.pdbx_strand_id
1 'polypeptide(L)'
;MGKIVAVHSYKGGTGKTIISTNLAVTLAKLGRKVCLMDLDFRAPSLSTLLNLNNVECWLNDYLNGVCEIDKVLIDLSARIGGQKNFFVGLANPSVEAIRDMSSKDRKWEMRALGRLLSLRNSLLNDRGFDYIVLDTSPGLQYSSINAIVAADLVVVASTLDNSDVEGTKRMLRDLYDLFEKKTEIILNKVMYGNALTSGRDKLQAMVKDIYGVPLLGVIPCFCDVSRAEGKIIFVHEKPEHPFTRIMGEMAAKIDKLQI
;
A
#
# COMPACT_ATOMS: atom_id res chain seq x y z
N MET A 1 -2.37 -17.98 -8.62
CA MET A 1 -3.50 -17.16 -8.14
C MET A 1 -2.97 -15.76 -7.89
N GLY A 2 -3.76 -14.71 -8.15
CA GLY A 2 -3.32 -13.35 -7.83
C GLY A 2 -3.20 -13.12 -6.32
N LYS A 3 -2.57 -12.01 -5.93
CA LYS A 3 -2.18 -11.70 -4.55
C LYS A 3 -2.68 -10.32 -4.12
N ILE A 4 -3.15 -10.20 -2.88
CA ILE A 4 -3.48 -8.91 -2.26
C ILE A 4 -2.35 -8.48 -1.31
N VAL A 5 -1.77 -7.31 -1.55
CA VAL A 5 -0.70 -6.72 -0.74
C VAL A 5 -1.20 -5.43 -0.11
N ALA A 6 -1.34 -5.38 1.21
CA ALA A 6 -1.63 -4.14 1.92
C ALA A 6 -0.35 -3.44 2.35
N VAL A 7 -0.25 -2.13 2.11
CA VAL A 7 0.84 -1.28 2.62
C VAL A 7 0.31 -0.47 3.80
N HIS A 8 0.73 -0.84 5.01
CA HIS A 8 0.26 -0.25 6.28
C HIS A 8 1.39 0.41 7.07
N SER A 9 1.06 1.14 8.13
CA SER A 9 1.99 1.72 9.09
C SER A 9 1.28 2.14 10.37
N TYR A 10 2.00 2.19 11.50
CA TYR A 10 1.43 2.71 12.76
C TYR A 10 1.09 4.20 12.67
N LYS A 11 1.99 5.01 12.10
CA LYS A 11 1.85 6.47 12.02
C LYS A 11 1.62 7.01 10.62
N GLY A 12 1.04 8.21 10.56
CA GLY A 12 1.03 9.03 9.35
C GLY A 12 2.46 9.47 8.98
N GLY A 13 2.68 9.78 7.70
CA GLY A 13 3.96 10.32 7.23
C GLY A 13 5.11 9.31 7.08
N THR A 14 4.86 8.02 7.28
CA THR A 14 5.82 6.92 7.07
C THR A 14 6.11 6.61 5.59
N GLY A 15 5.35 7.19 4.66
CA GLY A 15 5.56 7.07 3.21
C GLY A 15 4.76 5.97 2.50
N LYS A 16 3.72 5.40 3.14
CA LYS A 16 2.85 4.36 2.56
C LYS A 16 2.44 4.62 1.12
N THR A 17 1.78 5.74 0.84
CA THR A 17 1.28 6.11 -0.49
C THR A 17 2.36 6.14 -1.57
N ILE A 18 3.55 6.66 -1.23
CA ILE A 18 4.68 6.67 -2.16
C ILE A 18 5.17 5.23 -2.42
N ILE A 19 5.28 4.43 -1.36
CA ILE A 19 5.71 3.03 -1.44
C ILE A 19 4.68 2.20 -2.24
N SER A 20 3.39 2.27 -1.90
CA SER A 20 2.30 1.52 -2.53
C SER A 20 2.17 1.86 -4.01
N THR A 21 2.19 3.15 -4.36
CA THR A 21 2.16 3.60 -5.76
C THR A 21 3.35 3.06 -6.54
N ASN A 22 4.58 3.28 -6.05
CA ASN A 22 5.77 2.87 -6.78
C ASN A 22 5.92 1.34 -6.82
N LEU A 23 5.43 0.62 -5.82
CA LEU A 23 5.42 -0.84 -5.79
C LEU A 23 4.47 -1.39 -6.85
N ALA A 24 3.25 -0.84 -6.90
CA ALA A 24 2.25 -1.24 -7.88
C ALA A 24 2.73 -0.99 -9.32
N VAL A 25 3.31 0.17 -9.58
CA VAL A 25 3.87 0.49 -10.91
C VAL A 25 5.08 -0.39 -11.24
N THR A 26 5.93 -0.70 -10.26
CA THR A 26 7.07 -1.61 -10.47
C THR A 26 6.57 -3.00 -10.87
N LEU A 27 5.59 -3.56 -10.15
CA LEU A 27 4.99 -4.84 -10.49
C LEU A 27 4.37 -4.81 -11.90
N ALA A 28 3.70 -3.72 -12.26
CA ALA A 28 3.12 -3.56 -13.60
C ALA A 28 4.19 -3.52 -14.69
N LYS A 29 5.30 -2.80 -14.46
CA LYS A 29 6.46 -2.78 -15.37
C LYS A 29 7.17 -4.13 -15.50
N LEU A 30 7.03 -5.01 -14.51
CA LEU A 30 7.47 -6.42 -14.58
C LEU A 30 6.48 -7.32 -15.33
N GLY A 31 5.48 -6.75 -16.01
CA GLY A 31 4.53 -7.47 -16.85
C GLY A 31 3.31 -8.01 -16.09
N ARG A 32 3.16 -7.68 -14.80
CA ARG A 32 1.99 -8.09 -14.01
C ARG A 32 0.79 -7.20 -14.30
N LYS A 33 -0.42 -7.76 -14.19
CA LYS A 33 -1.67 -6.99 -14.18
C LYS A 33 -1.98 -6.55 -12.74
N VAL A 34 -1.92 -5.26 -12.47
CA VAL A 34 -1.94 -4.69 -11.12
C VAL A 34 -3.09 -3.70 -10.94
N CYS A 35 -3.76 -3.78 -9.79
CA CYS A 35 -4.70 -2.75 -9.33
C CYS A 35 -4.16 -2.09 -8.05
N LEU A 36 -4.06 -0.76 -8.01
CA LEU A 36 -3.76 0.01 -6.80
C LEU A 36 -5.06 0.61 -6.24
N MET A 37 -5.32 0.46 -4.94
CA MET A 37 -6.55 0.97 -4.31
C MET A 37 -6.25 1.90 -3.14
N ASP A 38 -6.89 3.07 -3.13
CA ASP A 38 -6.82 4.02 -2.02
C ASP A 38 -7.86 3.65 -0.93
N LEU A 39 -7.38 3.09 0.18
CA LEU A 39 -8.18 2.77 1.36
C LEU A 39 -7.91 3.77 2.52
N ASP A 40 -7.23 4.88 2.26
CA ASP A 40 -7.14 6.00 3.22
C ASP A 40 -8.31 6.97 3.01
N PHE A 41 -9.49 6.60 3.53
CA PHE A 41 -10.69 7.44 3.41
C PHE A 41 -10.68 8.69 4.29
N ARG A 42 -9.67 8.89 5.14
CA ARG A 42 -9.59 10.05 6.05
C ARG A 42 -8.62 11.11 5.56
N ALA A 43 -7.59 10.70 4.82
CA ALA A 43 -6.70 11.59 4.10
C ALA A 43 -6.38 11.01 2.71
N PRO A 44 -7.38 10.87 1.81
CA PRO A 44 -7.16 10.35 0.46
C PRO A 44 -6.08 11.14 -0.26
N SER A 45 -5.16 10.44 -0.92
CA SER A 45 -4.00 11.08 -1.54
C SER A 45 -3.66 10.57 -2.93
N LEU A 46 -4.15 9.39 -3.33
CA LEU A 46 -3.85 8.84 -4.65
C LEU A 46 -4.45 9.66 -5.80
N SER A 47 -5.65 10.22 -5.63
CA SER A 47 -6.28 11.07 -6.67
C SER A 47 -5.43 12.31 -6.97
N THR A 48 -4.92 12.97 -5.93
CA THR A 48 -4.01 14.12 -6.04
C THR A 48 -2.65 13.70 -6.64
N LEU A 49 -2.05 12.62 -6.14
CA LEU A 49 -0.76 12.12 -6.62
C LEU A 49 -0.80 11.76 -8.10
N LEU A 50 -1.89 11.12 -8.53
CA LEU A 50 -2.10 10.70 -9.91
C LEU A 50 -2.73 11.80 -10.76
N ASN A 51 -3.00 12.98 -10.22
CA ASN A 51 -3.67 14.08 -10.92
C ASN A 51 -4.95 13.62 -11.64
N LEU A 52 -5.87 13.03 -10.87
CA LEU A 52 -7.16 12.51 -11.32
C LEU A 52 -8.29 13.17 -10.53
N ASN A 53 -8.94 14.15 -11.17
CA ASN A 53 -9.96 14.98 -10.52
C ASN A 53 -11.40 14.63 -10.96
N ASN A 54 -11.56 13.95 -12.10
CA ASN A 54 -12.86 13.60 -12.67
C ASN A 54 -13.06 12.09 -12.61
N VAL A 55 -13.53 11.60 -11.46
CA VAL A 55 -13.80 10.19 -11.20
C VAL A 55 -15.32 10.00 -11.14
N GLU A 56 -15.85 9.07 -11.94
CA GLU A 56 -17.29 8.79 -11.98
C GLU A 56 -17.76 8.00 -10.75
N CYS A 57 -17.04 6.93 -10.39
CA CYS A 57 -17.30 6.17 -9.17
C CYS A 57 -16.05 6.03 -8.31
N TRP A 58 -16.18 6.38 -7.03
CA TRP A 58 -15.09 6.27 -6.06
C TRP A 58 -15.16 4.93 -5.32
N LEU A 59 -14.06 4.52 -4.69
CA LEU A 59 -14.02 3.29 -3.92
C LEU A 59 -15.01 3.31 -2.74
N ASN A 60 -15.20 4.47 -2.10
CA ASN A 60 -16.23 4.65 -1.08
C ASN A 60 -17.64 4.35 -1.61
N ASP A 61 -17.95 4.66 -2.87
CA ASP A 61 -19.26 4.41 -3.48
C ASP A 61 -19.48 2.90 -3.67
N TYR A 62 -18.46 2.17 -4.12
CA TYR A 62 -18.48 0.71 -4.16
C TYR A 62 -18.70 0.11 -2.76
N LEU A 63 -17.97 0.59 -1.75
CA LEU A 63 -18.13 0.10 -0.36
C LEU A 63 -19.51 0.46 0.22
N ASN A 64 -20.09 1.58 -0.18
CA ASN A 64 -21.47 1.97 0.13
C ASN A 64 -22.51 1.15 -0.65
N GLY A 65 -22.11 0.41 -1.69
CA GLY A 65 -23.00 -0.38 -2.53
C GLY A 65 -23.74 0.43 -3.59
N VAL A 66 -23.21 1.57 -3.98
CA VAL A 66 -23.79 2.49 -4.97
C VAL A 66 -23.40 2.10 -6.40
N CYS A 67 -22.22 1.51 -6.59
CA CYS A 67 -21.75 1.05 -7.90
C CYS A 67 -21.02 -0.30 -7.81
N GLU A 68 -20.86 -0.94 -8.97
CA GLU A 68 -20.05 -2.14 -9.14
C GLU A 68 -18.56 -1.80 -9.24
N ILE A 69 -17.69 -2.73 -8.86
CA ILE A 69 -16.24 -2.51 -8.80
C ILE A 69 -15.65 -2.06 -10.14
N ASP A 70 -16.22 -2.51 -11.26
CA ASP A 70 -15.76 -2.16 -12.60
C ASP A 70 -15.86 -0.68 -12.92
N LYS A 71 -16.81 0.04 -12.31
CA LYS A 71 -16.96 1.48 -12.49
C LYS A 71 -15.92 2.29 -11.69
N VAL A 72 -15.28 1.65 -10.71
CA VAL A 72 -14.22 2.27 -9.89
C VAL A 72 -12.86 2.16 -10.57
N LEU A 73 -12.65 1.16 -11.43
CA LEU A 73 -11.36 0.89 -12.05
C LEU A 73 -11.04 1.89 -13.15
N ILE A 74 -9.96 2.64 -12.97
CA ILE A 74 -9.41 3.56 -13.96
C ILE A 74 -8.14 2.95 -14.55
N ASP A 75 -8.10 2.74 -15.86
CA ASP A 75 -6.90 2.25 -16.56
C ASP A 75 -5.87 3.38 -16.72
N LEU A 76 -4.70 3.22 -16.12
CA LEU A 76 -3.57 4.14 -16.22
C LEU A 76 -2.35 3.52 -16.90
N SER A 77 -2.52 2.41 -17.61
CA SER A 77 -1.41 1.68 -18.24
C SER A 77 -0.60 2.57 -19.19
N ALA A 78 -1.27 3.42 -19.95
CA ALA A 78 -0.62 4.35 -20.87
C ALA A 78 0.33 5.33 -20.15
N ARG A 79 0.02 5.73 -18.90
CA ARG A 79 0.87 6.66 -18.12
C ARG A 79 2.20 6.04 -17.71
N ILE A 80 2.30 4.71 -17.71
CA ILE A 80 3.52 4.00 -17.31
C ILE A 80 4.20 3.27 -18.48
N GLY A 81 3.71 3.49 -19.71
CA GLY A 81 4.21 2.83 -20.93
C GLY A 81 3.76 1.37 -21.10
N GLY A 82 2.70 0.95 -20.38
CA GLY A 82 2.14 -0.40 -20.43
C GLY A 82 0.88 -0.52 -21.30
N GLN A 83 0.40 -1.75 -21.50
CA GLN A 83 -0.83 -2.06 -22.21
C GLN A 83 -1.82 -2.79 -21.29
N LYS A 84 -2.87 -2.10 -20.83
CA LYS A 84 -3.99 -2.63 -20.02
C LYS A 84 -3.58 -3.50 -18.83
N ASN A 85 -2.55 -3.10 -18.11
CA ASN A 85 -1.97 -3.85 -16.99
C ASN A 85 -1.80 -3.04 -15.70
N PHE A 86 -2.17 -1.76 -15.67
CA PHE A 86 -2.15 -0.94 -14.46
C PHE A 86 -3.43 -0.16 -14.28
N PHE A 87 -4.16 -0.47 -13.20
CA PHE A 87 -5.45 0.11 -12.86
C PHE A 87 -5.40 0.72 -11.47
N VAL A 88 -6.27 1.71 -11.23
CA VAL A 88 -6.41 2.33 -9.91
C VAL A 88 -7.88 2.43 -9.49
N GLY A 89 -8.13 2.33 -8.18
CA GLY A 89 -9.39 2.67 -7.54
C GLY A 89 -9.15 3.72 -6.47
N LEU A 90 -9.86 4.84 -6.53
CA LEU A 90 -9.54 6.04 -5.75
C LEU A 90 -10.59 6.31 -4.68
N ALA A 91 -10.17 6.84 -3.53
CA ALA A 91 -11.05 7.35 -2.50
C ALA A 91 -11.41 8.81 -2.80
N ASN A 92 -12.67 9.19 -2.53
CA ASN A 92 -13.16 10.54 -2.76
C ASN A 92 -12.52 11.52 -1.76
N PRO A 93 -11.77 12.55 -2.23
CA PRO A 93 -11.09 13.49 -1.35
C PRO A 93 -12.01 14.61 -0.83
N SER A 94 -13.31 14.64 -1.18
CA SER A 94 -14.22 15.69 -0.71
C SER A 94 -14.43 15.63 0.80
N VAL A 95 -14.65 16.81 1.41
CA VAL A 95 -14.87 16.92 2.85
C VAL A 95 -16.12 16.15 3.28
N GLU A 96 -17.15 16.14 2.44
CA GLU A 96 -18.40 15.42 2.66
C GLU A 96 -18.16 13.91 2.71
N ALA A 97 -17.39 13.38 1.76
CA ALA A 97 -17.06 11.95 1.70
C ALA A 97 -16.19 11.53 2.89
N ILE A 98 -15.18 12.33 3.25
CA ILE A 98 -14.31 12.06 4.40
C ILE A 98 -15.14 12.04 5.71
N ARG A 99 -16.08 12.98 5.87
CA ARG A 99 -16.99 13.02 7.02
C ARG A 99 -17.94 11.84 7.05
N ASP A 100 -18.54 11.50 5.91
CA ASP A 100 -19.41 10.31 5.77
C ASP A 100 -18.67 9.04 6.19
N MET A 101 -17.49 8.81 5.62
CA MET A 101 -16.63 7.66 5.93
C MET A 101 -16.20 7.63 7.40
N SER A 102 -15.86 8.78 7.99
CA SER A 102 -15.47 8.88 9.41
C SER A 102 -16.65 8.63 10.37
N SER A 103 -17.89 8.74 9.89
CA SER A 103 -19.12 8.59 10.67
C SER A 103 -19.73 7.19 10.59
N LYS A 104 -19.18 6.29 9.76
CA LYS A 104 -19.72 4.95 9.54
C LYS A 104 -19.68 4.12 10.82
N ASP A 105 -20.75 3.35 11.02
CA ASP A 105 -20.89 2.47 12.17
C ASP A 105 -20.23 1.11 11.93
N ARG A 106 -20.11 0.31 13.00
CA ARG A 106 -19.55 -1.04 12.92
C ARG A 106 -20.30 -1.94 11.93
N LYS A 107 -21.62 -1.76 11.78
CA LYS A 107 -22.42 -2.54 10.83
C LYS A 107 -22.06 -2.23 9.39
N TRP A 108 -21.82 -0.97 9.07
CA TRP A 108 -21.28 -0.56 7.77
C TRP A 108 -19.88 -1.13 7.56
N GLU A 109 -18.99 -1.05 8.55
CA GLU A 109 -17.62 -1.56 8.42
C GLU A 109 -17.56 -3.07 8.13
N MET A 110 -18.43 -3.87 8.76
CA MET A 110 -18.55 -5.30 8.45
C MET A 110 -19.04 -5.56 7.02
N ARG A 111 -19.97 -4.73 6.51
CA ARG A 111 -20.42 -4.82 5.11
C ARG A 111 -19.32 -4.41 4.14
N ALA A 112 -18.56 -3.37 4.47
CA ALA A 112 -17.42 -2.91 3.68
C ALA A 112 -16.33 -4.00 3.61
N LEU A 113 -16.03 -4.67 4.72
CA LEU A 113 -15.14 -5.85 4.73
C LEU A 113 -15.66 -6.95 3.80
N GLY A 114 -16.95 -7.29 3.88
CA GLY A 114 -17.56 -8.27 2.98
C GLY A 114 -17.40 -7.90 1.49
N ARG A 115 -17.53 -6.62 1.15
CA ARG A 115 -17.30 -6.12 -0.22
C ARG A 115 -15.83 -6.15 -0.63
N LEU A 116 -14.89 -5.85 0.28
CA LEU A 116 -13.45 -6.00 0.02
C LEU A 116 -13.06 -7.46 -0.20
N LEU A 117 -13.67 -8.40 0.53
CA LEU A 117 -13.46 -9.83 0.32
C LEU A 117 -14.08 -10.31 -1.02
N SER A 118 -15.25 -9.78 -1.39
CA SER A 118 -15.87 -10.08 -2.70
C SER A 118 -15.00 -9.57 -3.87
N LEU A 119 -14.40 -8.40 -3.70
CA LEU A 119 -13.51 -7.77 -4.67
C LEU A 119 -12.32 -8.66 -5.03
N ARG A 120 -11.83 -9.47 -4.08
CA ARG A 120 -10.81 -10.49 -4.34
C ARG A 120 -11.21 -11.40 -5.50
N ASN A 121 -12.42 -11.96 -5.46
CA ASN A 121 -12.89 -12.90 -6.48
C ASN A 121 -13.05 -12.19 -7.83
N SER A 122 -13.73 -11.03 -7.83
CA SER A 122 -13.99 -10.28 -9.06
C SER A 122 -12.71 -9.82 -9.75
N LEU A 123 -11.72 -9.37 -9.00
CA LEU A 123 -10.49 -8.83 -9.59
C LEU A 123 -9.46 -9.92 -9.89
N LEU A 124 -9.15 -10.80 -8.94
CA LEU A 124 -8.10 -11.79 -9.16
C LEU A 124 -8.56 -12.89 -10.12
N ASN A 125 -9.80 -13.37 -10.00
CA ASN A 125 -10.29 -14.50 -10.81
C ASN A 125 -10.94 -14.01 -12.11
N ASP A 126 -11.98 -13.16 -12.02
CA ASP A 126 -12.77 -12.82 -13.21
C ASP A 126 -12.06 -11.84 -14.14
N ARG A 127 -11.32 -10.89 -13.56
CA ARG A 127 -10.53 -9.90 -14.31
C ARG A 127 -9.07 -10.30 -14.52
N GLY A 128 -8.60 -11.38 -13.89
CA GLY A 128 -7.24 -11.90 -14.04
C GLY A 128 -6.14 -10.94 -13.54
N PHE A 129 -6.40 -10.18 -12.47
CA PHE A 129 -5.35 -9.38 -11.83
C PHE A 129 -4.34 -10.30 -11.11
N ASP A 130 -3.05 -10.05 -11.33
CA ASP A 130 -1.98 -10.73 -10.62
C ASP A 130 -1.78 -10.14 -9.22
N TYR A 131 -1.97 -8.82 -9.08
CA TYR A 131 -1.77 -8.10 -7.83
C TYR A 131 -2.86 -7.06 -7.59
N ILE A 132 -3.29 -6.96 -6.34
CA ILE A 132 -4.03 -5.82 -5.81
C ILE A 132 -3.19 -5.22 -4.68
N VAL A 133 -2.79 -3.97 -4.82
CA VAL A 133 -2.04 -3.22 -3.81
C VAL A 133 -3.01 -2.29 -3.10
N LEU A 134 -3.14 -2.41 -1.78
CA LEU A 134 -4.01 -1.57 -0.94
C LEU A 134 -3.15 -0.51 -0.22
N ASP A 135 -3.36 0.76 -0.53
CA ASP A 135 -2.79 1.88 0.23
C ASP A 135 -3.72 2.21 1.39
N THR A 136 -3.28 2.05 2.63
CA THR A 136 -4.18 2.15 3.80
C THR A 136 -4.01 3.47 4.54
N SER A 137 -5.02 3.87 5.32
CA SER A 137 -4.81 4.84 6.40
C SER A 137 -3.88 4.28 7.50
N PRO A 138 -3.19 5.15 8.26
CA PRO A 138 -2.32 4.71 9.35
C PRO A 138 -3.11 4.24 10.58
N GLY A 139 -2.45 3.42 11.41
CA GLY A 139 -2.97 3.01 12.72
C GLY A 139 -4.09 1.98 12.63
N LEU A 140 -5.01 2.01 13.59
CA LEU A 140 -6.00 0.95 13.83
C LEU A 140 -7.42 1.37 13.45
N GLN A 141 -7.57 2.10 12.36
CA GLN A 141 -8.90 2.44 11.84
C GLN A 141 -9.56 1.21 11.22
N TYR A 142 -10.89 1.14 11.22
CA TYR A 142 -11.60 0.00 10.65
C TYR A 142 -11.25 -0.24 9.17
N SER A 143 -11.10 0.82 8.37
CA SER A 143 -10.64 0.69 6.98
C SER A 143 -9.26 0.04 6.87
N SER A 144 -8.30 0.43 7.72
CA SER A 144 -6.97 -0.20 7.79
C SER A 144 -7.07 -1.66 8.21
N ILE A 145 -7.87 -1.98 9.23
CA ILE A 145 -8.06 -3.35 9.72
C ILE A 145 -8.69 -4.21 8.62
N ASN A 146 -9.71 -3.69 7.93
CA ASN A 146 -10.36 -4.39 6.84
C ASN A 146 -9.39 -4.67 5.69
N ALA A 147 -8.51 -3.72 5.35
CA ALA A 147 -7.45 -3.92 4.36
C ALA A 147 -6.46 -5.02 4.79
N ILE A 148 -6.05 -5.03 6.05
CA ILE A 148 -5.17 -6.04 6.64
C ILE A 148 -5.82 -7.43 6.58
N VAL A 149 -7.08 -7.53 7.00
CA VAL A 149 -7.85 -8.79 6.98
C VAL A 149 -8.04 -9.30 5.55
N ALA A 150 -8.23 -8.42 4.56
CA ALA A 150 -8.37 -8.81 3.17
C ALA A 150 -7.05 -9.20 2.48
N ALA A 151 -5.90 -8.77 3.00
CA ALA A 151 -4.59 -8.99 2.36
C ALA A 151 -4.02 -10.39 2.60
N ASP A 152 -3.29 -10.90 1.61
CA ASP A 152 -2.47 -12.11 1.70
C ASP A 152 -1.07 -11.78 2.29
N LEU A 153 -0.57 -10.58 2.00
CA LEU A 153 0.66 -10.03 2.56
C LEU A 153 0.43 -8.62 3.08
N VAL A 154 0.89 -8.34 4.30
CA VAL A 154 0.98 -6.97 4.83
C VAL A 154 2.43 -6.51 4.79
N VAL A 155 2.66 -5.40 4.10
CA VAL A 155 3.92 -4.67 4.12
C VAL A 155 3.79 -3.50 5.07
N VAL A 156 4.50 -3.53 6.19
CA VAL A 156 4.42 -2.49 7.23
C VAL A 156 5.59 -1.53 7.07
N ALA A 157 5.28 -0.29 6.67
CA ALA A 157 6.24 0.80 6.60
C ALA A 157 6.47 1.40 7.99
N SER A 158 7.72 1.36 8.44
CA SER A 158 8.15 1.93 9.71
C SER A 158 9.41 2.77 9.51
N THR A 159 9.56 3.80 10.34
CA THR A 159 10.76 4.62 10.47
C THR A 159 11.56 4.16 11.69
N LEU A 160 12.78 4.67 11.86
CA LEU A 160 13.59 4.40 13.06
C LEU A 160 13.25 5.33 14.25
N ASP A 161 12.12 6.05 14.17
CA ASP A 161 11.62 6.83 15.30
C ASP A 161 11.11 5.91 16.40
N ASN A 162 11.55 6.13 17.65
CA ASN A 162 11.22 5.27 18.79
C ASN A 162 9.71 5.06 18.99
N SER A 163 8.92 6.11 18.76
CA SER A 163 7.47 6.02 18.97
C SER A 163 6.77 5.31 17.81
N ASP A 164 7.34 5.31 16.61
CA ASP A 164 6.89 4.51 15.49
C ASP A 164 7.25 3.03 15.65
N VAL A 165 8.49 2.75 16.10
CA VAL A 165 8.99 1.40 16.40
C VAL A 165 8.10 0.73 17.45
N GLU A 166 7.90 1.38 18.61
CA GLU A 166 7.14 0.82 19.71
C GLU A 166 5.66 0.62 19.34
N GLY A 167 5.05 1.57 18.63
CA GLY A 167 3.68 1.42 18.17
C GLY A 167 3.51 0.32 17.13
N THR A 168 4.47 0.19 16.20
CA THR A 168 4.49 -0.90 15.22
C THR A 168 4.61 -2.26 15.89
N LYS A 169 5.48 -2.42 16.90
CA LYS A 169 5.59 -3.65 17.69
C LYS A 169 4.28 -4.04 18.36
N ARG A 170 3.56 -3.07 18.95
CA ARG A 170 2.25 -3.32 19.56
C ARG A 170 1.24 -3.77 18.52
N MET A 171 1.18 -3.11 17.37
CA MET A 171 0.25 -3.53 16.32
C MET A 171 0.56 -4.95 15.81
N LEU A 172 1.83 -5.30 15.60
CA LEU A 172 2.26 -6.65 15.21
C LEU A 172 1.65 -7.71 16.12
N ARG A 173 1.89 -7.57 17.43
CA ARG A 173 1.37 -8.49 18.44
C ARG A 173 -0.15 -8.47 18.56
N ASP A 174 -0.75 -7.29 18.59
CA ASP A 174 -2.15 -7.13 19.01
C ASP A 174 -3.15 -7.27 17.85
N LEU A 175 -2.68 -7.17 16.59
CA LEU A 175 -3.52 -7.20 15.39
C LEU A 175 -3.04 -8.21 14.35
N TYR A 176 -1.78 -8.12 13.91
CA TYR A 176 -1.31 -8.91 12.77
C TYR A 176 -1.17 -10.38 13.12
N ASP A 177 -0.60 -10.68 14.28
CA ASP A 177 -0.46 -12.04 14.80
C ASP A 177 -1.84 -12.66 15.07
N LEU A 178 -2.79 -11.87 15.58
CA LEU A 178 -4.17 -12.32 15.84
C LEU A 178 -4.89 -12.77 14.56
N PHE A 179 -4.62 -12.11 13.43
CA PHE A 179 -5.16 -12.48 12.12
C PHE A 179 -4.25 -13.40 11.30
N GLU A 180 -3.18 -13.91 11.91
CA GLU A 180 -2.17 -14.80 11.30
C GLU A 180 -1.64 -14.26 9.96
N LYS A 181 -1.45 -12.93 9.89
CA LYS A 181 -1.07 -12.28 8.63
C LYS A 181 0.41 -12.40 8.37
N LYS A 182 0.75 -12.90 7.17
CA LYS A 182 2.12 -12.83 6.68
C LYS A 182 2.50 -11.36 6.56
N THR A 183 3.57 -10.99 7.25
CA THR A 183 3.96 -9.59 7.41
C THR A 183 5.45 -9.42 7.12
N GLU A 184 5.80 -8.37 6.38
CA GLU A 184 7.19 -7.93 6.23
C GLU A 184 7.33 -6.43 6.53
N ILE A 185 8.48 -6.03 7.05
CA ILE A 185 8.78 -4.63 7.39
C ILE A 185 9.53 -3.95 6.25
N ILE A 186 9.15 -2.72 5.94
CA ILE A 186 9.99 -1.76 5.22
C ILE A 186 10.48 -0.72 6.23
N LEU A 187 11.79 -0.58 6.35
CA LEU A 187 12.39 0.56 7.05
C LEU A 187 12.52 1.73 6.08
N ASN A 188 11.68 2.76 6.23
CA ASN A 188 11.68 3.94 5.38
C ASN A 188 12.34 5.14 6.06
N LYS A 189 12.80 6.10 5.25
CA LYS A 189 13.47 7.34 5.69
C LYS A 189 14.70 7.07 6.57
N VAL A 190 15.42 5.99 6.30
CA VAL A 190 16.63 5.66 7.06
C VAL A 190 17.72 6.67 6.69
N MET A 191 18.21 7.41 7.69
CA MET A 191 19.29 8.37 7.48
C MET A 191 20.57 7.64 7.08
N TYR A 192 21.31 8.21 6.12
CA TYR A 192 22.65 7.72 5.77
C TYR A 192 23.56 7.80 6.99
N GLY A 193 24.08 6.64 7.42
CA GLY A 193 24.89 6.47 8.61
C GLY A 193 25.23 5.00 8.87
N ASN A 194 25.75 4.70 10.06
CA ASN A 194 26.23 3.36 10.44
C ASN A 194 25.21 2.24 10.21
N ALA A 195 23.90 2.54 10.29
CA ALA A 195 22.83 1.56 10.05
C ALA A 195 22.86 0.99 8.62
N LEU A 196 23.12 1.81 7.60
CA LEU A 196 23.18 1.35 6.19
C LEU A 196 24.53 0.73 5.82
N THR A 197 25.61 1.07 6.54
CA THR A 197 26.95 0.49 6.34
C THR A 197 27.15 -0.83 7.08
N SER A 198 26.23 -1.19 7.98
CA SER A 198 26.25 -2.41 8.80
C SER A 198 26.13 -3.71 8.00
N GLY A 199 25.76 -3.64 6.73
CA GLY A 199 25.48 -4.80 5.88
C GLY A 199 24.04 -5.32 6.05
N ARG A 200 23.51 -5.95 4.99
CA ARG A 200 22.11 -6.39 4.90
C ARG A 200 21.75 -7.39 6.00
N ASP A 201 22.65 -8.32 6.33
CA ASP A 201 22.39 -9.39 7.29
C ASP A 201 22.21 -8.85 8.72
N LYS A 202 23.00 -7.82 9.10
CA LYS A 202 22.84 -7.17 10.41
C LYS A 202 21.51 -6.43 10.51
N LEU A 203 21.09 -5.76 9.44
CA LEU A 203 19.78 -5.09 9.39
C LEU A 203 18.64 -6.10 9.44
N GLN A 204 18.77 -7.24 8.74
CA GLN A 204 17.79 -8.32 8.78
C GLN A 204 17.66 -8.88 10.22
N ALA A 205 18.77 -9.14 10.90
CA ALA A 205 18.79 -9.62 12.28
C ALA A 205 18.17 -8.58 13.24
N MET A 206 18.57 -7.32 13.12
CA MET A 206 18.02 -6.22 13.93
C MET A 206 16.50 -6.11 13.79
N VAL A 207 15.98 -6.14 12.56
CA VAL A 207 14.53 -6.06 12.31
C VAL A 207 13.81 -7.27 12.89
N LYS A 208 14.40 -8.47 12.75
CA LYS A 208 13.85 -9.69 13.33
C LYS A 208 13.81 -9.62 14.87
N ASP A 209 14.84 -9.07 15.50
CA ASP A 209 14.89 -8.92 16.96
C ASP A 209 13.90 -7.87 17.48
N ILE A 210 13.75 -6.75 16.76
CA ILE A 210 12.86 -5.65 17.16
C ILE A 210 11.39 -6.00 16.93
N TYR A 211 11.06 -6.52 15.74
CA TYR A 211 9.69 -6.65 15.26
C TYR A 211 9.20 -8.10 15.18
N GLY A 212 10.08 -9.11 15.24
CA GLY A 212 9.70 -10.51 15.11
C GLY A 212 9.37 -10.96 13.67
N VAL A 213 9.45 -10.06 12.69
CA VAL A 213 9.07 -10.29 11.28
C VAL A 213 10.23 -9.98 10.32
N PRO A 214 10.25 -10.55 9.11
CA PRO A 214 11.32 -10.31 8.14
C PRO A 214 11.33 -8.87 7.59
N LEU A 215 12.53 -8.42 7.20
CA LEU A 215 12.77 -7.18 6.47
C LEU A 215 12.61 -7.38 4.95
N LEU A 216 11.63 -6.69 4.38
CA LEU A 216 11.42 -6.63 2.93
C LEU A 216 12.50 -5.76 2.27
N GLY A 217 12.71 -4.55 2.80
CA GLY A 217 13.65 -3.59 2.24
C GLY A 217 13.91 -2.39 3.13
N VAL A 218 14.97 -1.66 2.79
CA VAL A 218 15.36 -0.42 3.46
C VAL A 218 15.39 0.68 2.42
N ILE A 219 14.66 1.75 2.68
CA ILE A 219 14.59 2.94 1.84
C ILE A 219 15.31 4.07 2.59
N PRO A 220 16.49 4.51 2.11
CA PRO A 220 17.15 5.68 2.65
C PRO A 220 16.30 6.95 2.55
N CYS A 221 16.61 7.94 3.38
CA CYS A 221 16.00 9.26 3.25
C CYS A 221 16.50 9.94 1.98
N PHE A 222 15.61 10.10 1.00
CA PHE A 222 15.87 10.80 -0.26
C PHE A 222 15.19 12.18 -0.23
N CYS A 223 15.99 13.24 -0.26
CA CYS A 223 15.49 14.62 -0.21
C CYS A 223 14.64 14.97 -1.44
N ASP A 224 15.00 14.47 -2.61
CA ASP A 224 14.29 14.66 -3.87
C ASP A 224 12.95 13.90 -3.90
N VAL A 225 12.88 12.68 -3.35
CA VAL A 225 11.61 11.97 -3.12
C VAL A 225 10.69 12.78 -2.21
N SER A 226 11.23 13.37 -1.16
CA SER A 226 10.45 14.20 -0.24
C SER A 226 9.98 15.50 -0.91
N ARG A 227 10.84 16.15 -1.70
CA ARG A 227 10.53 17.40 -2.45
C ARG A 227 9.57 17.19 -3.61
N ALA A 228 9.46 15.97 -4.14
CA ALA A 228 8.50 15.66 -5.18
C ALA A 228 7.05 15.74 -4.66
N GLU A 229 6.83 15.77 -3.33
CA GLU A 229 5.51 15.93 -2.69
C GLU A 229 4.47 14.91 -3.20
N GLY A 230 4.93 13.72 -3.60
CA GLY A 230 4.06 12.71 -4.19
C GLY A 230 3.42 13.15 -5.51
N LYS A 231 4.10 13.94 -6.34
CA LYS A 231 3.64 14.31 -7.70
C LYS A 231 4.30 13.50 -8.81
N ILE A 232 5.22 12.60 -8.43
CA ILE A 232 6.10 11.86 -9.34
C ILE A 232 6.01 10.37 -9.02
N ILE A 233 5.85 9.55 -10.05
CA ILE A 233 6.01 8.09 -9.99
C ILE A 233 7.49 7.79 -10.29
N PHE A 234 8.32 7.79 -9.26
CA PHE A 234 9.78 7.65 -9.37
C PHE A 234 10.23 6.46 -10.23
N VAL A 235 9.60 5.30 -10.06
CA VAL A 235 9.97 4.09 -10.82
C VAL A 235 9.71 4.20 -12.33
N HIS A 236 8.86 5.14 -12.73
CA HIS A 236 8.60 5.44 -14.13
C HIS A 236 9.42 6.63 -14.62
N GLU A 237 9.40 7.74 -13.88
CA GLU A 237 9.98 9.02 -14.32
C GLU A 237 11.48 9.18 -14.00
N LYS A 238 12.01 8.39 -13.07
CA LYS A 238 13.42 8.40 -12.64
C LYS A 238 13.95 6.95 -12.55
N PRO A 239 14.06 6.23 -13.69
CA PRO A 239 14.41 4.80 -13.70
C PRO A 239 15.77 4.50 -13.07
N GLU A 240 16.76 5.38 -13.24
CA GLU A 240 18.12 5.21 -12.71
C GLU A 240 18.27 5.61 -11.23
N HIS A 241 17.21 6.11 -10.59
CA HIS A 241 17.29 6.57 -9.21
C HIS A 241 17.43 5.38 -8.24
N PRO A 242 18.27 5.46 -7.18
CA PRO A 242 18.45 4.37 -6.21
C PRO A 242 17.15 3.86 -5.58
N PHE A 243 16.19 4.75 -5.33
CA PHE A 243 14.83 4.39 -4.89
C PHE A 243 14.18 3.39 -5.85
N THR A 244 14.27 3.62 -7.17
CA THR A 244 13.69 2.73 -8.19
C THR A 244 14.28 1.33 -8.14
N ARG A 245 15.61 1.23 -7.98
CA ARG A 245 16.28 -0.06 -7.79
C ARG A 245 15.77 -0.79 -6.53
N ILE A 246 15.62 -0.07 -5.42
CA ILE A 246 15.11 -0.63 -4.16
C ILE A 246 13.66 -1.14 -4.33
N MET A 247 12.80 -0.38 -5.02
CA MET A 247 11.44 -0.82 -5.35
C MET A 247 11.45 -2.09 -6.21
N GLY A 248 12.34 -2.17 -7.21
CA GLY A 248 12.56 -3.37 -8.03
C GLY A 248 12.94 -4.60 -7.20
N GLU A 249 13.90 -4.45 -6.27
CA GLU A 249 14.30 -5.53 -5.37
C GLU A 249 13.14 -6.00 -4.47
N MET A 250 12.36 -5.08 -3.93
CA MET A 250 11.20 -5.42 -3.08
C MET A 250 10.09 -6.10 -3.89
N ALA A 251 9.78 -5.59 -5.09
CA ALA A 251 8.80 -6.21 -5.97
C ALA A 251 9.21 -7.65 -6.36
N ALA A 252 10.47 -7.86 -6.71
CA ALA A 252 11.00 -9.19 -7.03
C ALA A 252 10.96 -10.16 -5.83
N LYS A 253 11.16 -9.67 -4.61
CA LYS A 253 10.98 -10.47 -3.39
C LYS A 253 9.51 -10.87 -3.21
N ILE A 254 8.59 -9.91 -3.29
CA ILE A 254 7.14 -10.16 -3.16
C ILE A 254 6.66 -11.20 -4.19
N ASP A 255 7.18 -11.11 -5.42
CA ASP A 255 6.82 -12.03 -6.50
C ASP A 255 7.22 -13.48 -6.18
N LYS A 256 8.37 -13.67 -5.53
CA LYS A 256 8.89 -14.97 -5.09
C LYS A 256 8.24 -15.51 -3.82
N LEU A 257 7.54 -14.70 -3.04
CA LEU A 257 6.87 -15.18 -1.84
C LEU A 257 5.77 -16.16 -2.22
N GLN A 258 5.81 -17.34 -1.62
CA GLN A 258 4.68 -18.26 -1.60
C GLN A 258 3.68 -17.71 -0.57
N ILE A 259 2.63 -17.07 -1.09
CA ILE A 259 1.44 -16.57 -0.39
C ILE A 259 0.21 -16.95 -1.19
#